data_AF-A0A1H0Q946-F1
#
_entry.id   AF-A0A1H0Q946-F1
#
_cell.length_a   1.000
_cell.length_b   1.000
_cell.length_c   1.000
_cell.angle_alpha   90.00
_cell.angle_beta   90.00
_cell.angle_gamma   90.00
#
_symmetry.space_group_name_H-M   'P 1'
#
loop_
_entity.id
_entity.type
_entity.pdbx_description
1 polymer ?
#
loop_
_entity_poly.entity_id
_entity_poly.type
_entity_poly.pdbx_seq_one_letter_code
_entity_poly.pdbx_strand_id
1 'polypeptide(L)'
;MHPTVDEQLTGALRLLDVLETEDELSTGGQEVLTNVRRLLGKVQRSWAAQLPFHTTDNAELTTLLNRTAPLVDPGLVPEDDATPPLDAVAVATRNAELRALLSRVVTGLPRTPEGDAARAEIGDHLRHRVDTDPT
;
A
#
# COMPACT_ATOMS: atom_id res chain seq x y z
N MET A 1 0.94 24.27 -5.03
CA MET A 1 1.36 22.99 -4.42
C MET A 1 0.16 22.47 -3.64
N HIS A 2 -0.35 21.28 -3.98
CA HIS A 2 -1.47 20.68 -3.25
C HIS A 2 -0.93 19.89 -2.06
N PRO A 3 -1.51 20.04 -0.85
CA PRO A 3 -1.06 19.29 0.31
C PRO A 3 -1.36 17.79 0.15
N THR A 4 -0.41 16.97 0.58
CA THR A 4 -0.54 15.51 0.64
C THR A 4 -1.59 15.09 1.67
N VAL A 5 -2.10 13.86 1.56
CA VAL A 5 -3.06 13.32 2.54
C VAL A 5 -2.46 13.30 3.95
N ASP A 6 -1.16 13.03 4.08
CA ASP A 6 -0.49 13.00 5.39
C ASP A 6 -0.41 14.41 6.02
N GLU A 7 -0.14 15.43 5.20
CA GLU A 7 -0.18 16.83 5.60
C GLU A 7 -1.60 17.27 5.98
N GLN A 8 -2.63 16.81 5.24
CA GLN A 8 -4.03 17.09 5.57
C GLN A 8 -4.47 16.44 6.88
N LEU A 9 -4.12 15.17 7.11
CA LEU A 9 -4.44 14.46 8.36
C LEU A 9 -3.72 15.08 9.56
N THR A 10 -2.45 15.44 9.39
CA THR A 10 -1.67 16.15 10.40
C THR A 10 -2.29 17.53 10.71
N GLY A 11 -2.69 18.28 9.68
CA GLY A 11 -3.38 19.56 9.83
C GLY A 11 -4.71 19.43 10.56
N ALA A 12 -5.53 18.44 10.20
CA ALA A 12 -6.82 18.18 10.83
C ALA A 12 -6.67 17.86 12.32
N LEU A 13 -5.70 17.02 12.69
CA LEU A 13 -5.43 16.70 14.10
C LEU A 13 -4.99 17.93 14.90
N ARG A 14 -4.15 18.80 14.33
CA ARG A 14 -3.76 20.07 14.97
C ARG A 14 -4.94 21.01 15.17
N LEU A 15 -5.88 21.06 14.23
CA LEU A 15 -7.09 21.88 14.38
C LEU A 15 -8.00 21.34 15.51
N LEU A 16 -8.06 20.02 15.68
CA LEU A 16 -8.79 19.41 16.80
C LEU A 16 -8.11 19.69 18.15
N ASP A 17 -6.78 19.70 18.21
CA ASP A 17 -6.04 20.10 19.41
C ASP A 17 -6.41 21.53 19.85
N VAL A 18 -6.61 22.45 18.90
CA VAL A 18 -7.03 23.83 19.19
C VAL A 18 -8.47 23.86 19.74
N LEU A 19 -9.39 23.13 19.11
CA LEU A 19 -10.79 23.08 19.55
C LEU A 19 -10.94 22.45 20.94
N GLU A 20 -10.11 21.48 21.30
CA GLU A 20 -10.11 20.88 22.65
C GLU A 20 -9.74 21.87 23.77
N THR A 21 -9.07 22.98 23.43
CA THR A 21 -8.71 24.04 24.38
C THR A 21 -9.78 25.12 24.55
N GLU A 22 -10.89 25.04 23.80
CA GLU A 22 -12.00 25.99 23.93
C GLU A 22 -12.98 25.58 25.04
N ASP A 23 -13.11 26.44 26.05
CA ASP A 23 -13.96 26.23 27.24
C ASP A 23 -15.48 26.25 26.97
N GLU A 24 -15.91 26.58 25.74
CA GLU A 24 -17.34 26.74 25.38
C GLU A 24 -18.02 25.44 24.93
N LEU A 25 -17.29 24.33 24.85
CA LEU A 25 -17.84 23.07 24.37
C LEU A 25 -18.69 22.37 25.44
N SER A 26 -19.92 22.01 25.06
CA SER A 26 -20.74 21.09 25.86
C SER A 26 -20.05 19.72 26.01
N THR A 27 -20.41 18.97 27.06
CA THR A 27 -19.90 17.60 27.29
C THR A 27 -20.08 16.70 26.06
N GLY A 28 -21.22 16.78 25.38
CA GLY A 28 -21.45 16.03 24.13
C GLY A 28 -20.53 16.46 22.98
N GLY A 29 -20.18 17.76 22.90
CA GLY A 29 -19.21 18.27 21.94
C GLY A 29 -17.79 17.75 22.21
N GLN A 30 -17.39 17.69 23.48
CA GLN A 30 -16.10 17.12 23.89
C GLN A 30 -15.99 15.62 23.56
N GLU A 31 -17.07 14.85 23.76
CA GLU A 31 -17.11 13.43 23.39
C GLU A 31 -17.00 13.21 21.87
N VAL A 32 -17.66 14.05 21.07
CA VAL A 32 -17.56 14.01 19.60
C VAL A 32 -16.13 14.31 19.15
N LEU A 33 -15.51 15.38 19.68
CA LEU A 33 -14.12 15.74 19.36
C LEU A 33 -13.15 14.61 19.70
N THR A 34 -13.28 14.04 20.90
CA THR A 34 -12.47 12.89 21.34
C THR A 34 -12.59 11.72 20.36
N ASN A 35 -13.81 11.42 19.92
CA ASN A 35 -14.05 10.35 18.96
C ASN A 35 -13.48 10.64 17.57
N VAL A 36 -13.66 11.86 17.06
CA VAL A 36 -13.12 12.29 15.77
C VAL A 36 -11.59 12.23 15.78
N ARG A 37 -10.95 12.74 16.83
CA ARG A 37 -9.50 12.65 17.04
C ARG A 37 -9.03 11.20 17.04
N ARG A 38 -9.71 10.32 17.78
CA ARG A 38 -9.38 8.90 17.84
C ARG A 38 -9.46 8.24 16.46
N LEU A 39 -10.51 8.53 15.69
CA LEU A 39 -10.71 7.98 14.35
C LEU A 39 -9.67 8.52 13.36
N LEU A 40 -9.43 9.83 13.34
CA LEU A 40 -8.42 10.44 12.47
C LEU A 40 -7.01 9.99 12.82
N GLY A 41 -6.68 9.83 14.11
CA GLY A 41 -5.40 9.28 14.53
C GLY A 41 -5.22 7.82 14.10
N LYS A 42 -6.30 7.01 14.03
CA LYS A 42 -6.25 5.67 13.46
C LYS A 42 -6.01 5.72 11.95
N VAL A 43 -6.73 6.59 11.23
CA VAL A 43 -6.56 6.79 9.78
C VAL A 43 -5.13 7.23 9.47
N GLN A 44 -4.58 8.20 10.20
CA GLN A 44 -3.21 8.68 10.03
C GLN A 44 -2.18 7.56 10.22
N ARG A 45 -2.30 6.76 11.29
CA ARG A 45 -1.36 5.64 11.51
C ARG A 45 -1.45 4.58 10.43
N SER A 46 -2.67 4.24 10.01
CA SER A 46 -2.87 3.30 8.91
C SER A 46 -2.26 3.86 7.62
N TRP A 47 -2.57 5.12 7.28
CA TRP A 47 -2.05 5.82 6.11
C TRP A 47 -0.52 5.91 6.07
N ALA A 48 0.10 6.25 7.21
CA ALA A 48 1.55 6.35 7.33
C ALA A 48 2.26 5.01 7.08
N ALA A 49 1.61 3.88 7.36
CA ALA A 49 2.14 2.55 7.08
C ALA A 49 1.91 2.09 5.63
N GLN A 50 0.86 2.58 4.96
CA GLN A 50 0.48 2.16 3.60
C GLN A 50 1.54 2.50 2.55
N LEU A 51 2.07 3.72 2.55
CA LEU A 51 3.04 4.15 1.54
C LEU A 51 4.34 3.32 1.62
N PRO A 52 5.02 3.20 2.78
CA PRO A 52 6.21 2.34 2.90
C PRO A 52 5.95 0.88 2.53
N PHE A 53 4.80 0.34 2.93
CA PHE A 53 4.40 -1.03 2.60
C PHE A 53 4.27 -1.22 1.09
N HIS A 54 3.46 -0.41 0.40
CA HIS A 54 3.25 -0.56 -1.04
C HIS A 54 4.51 -0.23 -1.85
N THR A 55 5.35 0.70 -1.42
CA THR A 55 6.64 0.97 -2.08
C THR A 55 7.54 -0.27 -2.04
N THR A 56 7.63 -0.93 -0.88
CA THR A 56 8.44 -2.15 -0.70
C THR A 56 7.84 -3.31 -1.50
N ASP A 57 6.54 -3.54 -1.37
CA ASP A 57 5.80 -4.60 -2.07
C ASP A 57 5.91 -4.44 -3.59
N ASN A 58 5.82 -3.21 -4.12
CA ASN A 58 6.01 -2.95 -5.55
C ASN A 58 7.42 -3.32 -6.02
N ALA A 59 8.47 -3.01 -5.25
CA ALA A 59 9.84 -3.35 -5.61
C ALA A 59 10.09 -4.86 -5.59
N GLU A 60 9.61 -5.54 -4.55
CA GLU A 60 9.72 -6.99 -4.42
C GLU A 60 8.94 -7.71 -5.52
N LEU A 61 7.70 -7.30 -5.77
CA LEU A 61 6.83 -7.88 -6.78
C LEU A 61 7.38 -7.64 -8.20
N THR A 62 7.93 -6.46 -8.48
CA THR A 62 8.62 -6.18 -9.75
C THR A 62 9.80 -7.14 -9.95
N THR A 63 10.61 -7.32 -8.91
CA THR A 63 11.77 -8.23 -8.95
C THR A 63 11.33 -9.69 -9.18
N LEU A 64 10.26 -10.12 -8.52
CA LEU A 64 9.66 -11.45 -8.69
C LEU A 64 9.14 -11.64 -10.13
N LEU A 65 8.44 -10.65 -10.67
CA LEU A 65 7.88 -10.69 -12.02
C LEU A 65 8.97 -10.70 -13.10
N ASN A 66 10.07 -9.96 -12.90
CA ASN A 66 11.22 -10.00 -13.81
C ASN A 66 11.82 -11.41 -13.95
N ARG A 67 11.76 -12.23 -12.89
CA ARG A 67 12.24 -13.63 -12.92
C ARG A 67 11.20 -14.60 -13.48
N THR A 68 9.93 -14.41 -13.14
CA THR A 68 8.88 -15.41 -13.37
C THR A 68 8.07 -15.18 -14.65
N ALA A 69 7.85 -13.93 -15.06
CA ALA A 69 7.08 -13.58 -16.24
C ALA A 69 7.66 -14.16 -17.56
N PRO A 70 8.99 -14.17 -17.79
CA PRO A 70 9.57 -14.74 -19.02
C PRO A 70 9.30 -16.24 -19.22
N LEU A 71 8.95 -16.98 -18.17
CA LEU A 71 8.55 -18.39 -18.27
C LEU A 71 7.18 -18.57 -18.92
N VAL A 72 6.38 -17.50 -18.98
CA VAL A 72 5.05 -17.47 -19.58
C VAL A 72 5.07 -16.68 -20.89
N ASP A 73 5.49 -15.43 -20.80
CA ASP A 73 5.58 -14.49 -21.92
C ASP A 73 6.54 -13.35 -21.54
N PRO A 74 7.64 -13.13 -22.28
CA PRO A 74 8.55 -12.00 -22.05
C PRO A 74 7.86 -10.63 -22.09
N GLY A 75 6.73 -10.48 -22.79
CA GLY A 75 5.93 -9.26 -22.83
C GLY A 75 5.16 -8.95 -21.53
N LEU A 76 5.20 -9.86 -20.55
CA LEU A 76 4.63 -9.66 -19.21
C LEU A 76 5.64 -9.11 -18.20
N VAL A 77 6.87 -8.83 -18.61
CA VAL A 77 7.87 -8.20 -17.74
C VAL A 77 7.43 -6.74 -17.48
N PRO A 78 7.25 -6.31 -16.22
CA PRO A 78 6.85 -4.94 -15.92
C PRO A 78 7.92 -3.95 -16.37
N GLU A 79 7.50 -2.79 -16.88
CA GLU A 79 8.41 -1.68 -17.16
C GLU A 79 9.08 -1.18 -15.88
N ASP A 80 10.38 -0.89 -15.97
CA ASP A 80 11.18 -0.39 -14.85
C ASP A 80 10.96 1.12 -14.71
N ASP A 81 10.09 1.52 -13.79
CA ASP A 81 9.86 2.92 -13.47
C ASP A 81 11.06 3.45 -12.67
N ALA A 82 12.00 4.09 -13.37
CA ALA A 82 13.22 4.66 -12.78
C ALA A 82 12.97 5.73 -11.70
N THR A 83 11.72 6.13 -11.45
CA THR A 83 11.36 7.06 -10.38
C THR A 83 10.11 6.55 -9.63
N PRO A 84 10.26 6.07 -8.39
CA PRO A 84 9.12 5.66 -7.59
C PRO A 84 8.24 6.89 -7.28
N PRO A 85 6.92 6.81 -7.52
CA PRO A 85 6.04 7.92 -7.20
C PRO A 85 6.05 8.21 -5.69
N LEU A 86 6.12 9.49 -5.32
CA LEU A 86 5.99 9.96 -3.93
C LEU A 86 4.52 10.04 -3.47
N ASP A 87 3.59 9.71 -4.35
CA ASP A 87 2.15 9.76 -4.10
C ASP A 87 1.61 8.36 -3.76
N ALA A 88 1.01 8.22 -2.58
CA ALA A 88 0.41 6.97 -2.11
C ALA A 88 -0.68 6.44 -3.06
N VAL A 89 -1.44 7.31 -3.74
CA VAL A 89 -2.43 6.87 -4.72
C VAL A 89 -1.77 6.24 -5.94
N ALA A 90 -0.70 6.87 -6.44
CA ALA A 90 0.08 6.34 -7.56
C ALA A 90 0.78 5.02 -7.19
N VAL A 91 1.39 4.94 -5.99
CA VAL A 91 2.03 3.72 -5.49
C VAL A 91 1.02 2.57 -5.32
N ALA A 92 -0.18 2.85 -4.77
CA ALA A 92 -1.24 1.86 -4.64
C ALA A 92 -1.81 1.42 -6.00
N THR A 93 -1.93 2.35 -6.96
CA THR A 93 -2.35 2.04 -8.34
C THR A 93 -1.35 1.10 -9.00
N ARG A 94 -0.06 1.40 -8.89
CA ARG A 94 1.00 0.53 -9.40
C ARG A 94 0.98 -0.85 -8.74
N ASN A 95 0.69 -0.92 -7.43
CA ASN A 95 0.54 -2.19 -6.74
C ASN A 95 -0.60 -3.04 -7.34
N ALA A 96 -1.75 -2.43 -7.61
CA ALA A 96 -2.87 -3.12 -8.23
C ALA A 96 -2.54 -3.64 -9.63
N GLU A 97 -1.81 -2.85 -10.44
CA GLU A 97 -1.34 -3.26 -11.77
C GLU A 97 -0.39 -4.47 -11.71
N LEU A 98 0.62 -4.41 -10.83
CA LEU A 98 1.57 -5.50 -10.64
C LEU A 98 0.88 -6.78 -10.16
N ARG A 99 -0.13 -6.65 -9.29
CA ARG A 99 -0.94 -7.80 -8.84
C ARG A 99 -1.80 -8.39 -9.96
N ALA A 100 -2.38 -7.55 -10.81
CA ALA A 100 -3.08 -8.02 -12.00
C ALA A 100 -2.15 -8.78 -12.95
N LEU A 101 -0.91 -8.29 -13.10
CA LEU A 101 0.13 -8.96 -13.88
C LEU A 101 0.53 -10.30 -13.26
N LEU A 102 0.77 -10.34 -11.94
CA LEU A 102 1.05 -11.57 -11.21
C LEU A 102 -0.05 -12.62 -11.41
N SER A 103 -1.32 -12.20 -11.38
CA SER A 103 -2.44 -13.11 -11.66
C SER A 103 -2.33 -13.75 -13.04
N ARG A 104 -1.94 -12.98 -14.07
CA ARG A 104 -1.73 -13.51 -15.43
C ARG A 104 -0.57 -14.51 -15.46
N VAL A 105 0.55 -14.17 -14.82
CA VAL A 105 1.72 -15.07 -14.72
C VAL A 105 1.34 -16.38 -14.05
N VAL A 106 0.70 -16.34 -12.87
CA VAL A 106 0.27 -17.54 -12.14
C VAL A 106 -0.60 -18.45 -13.00
N THR A 107 -1.55 -17.88 -13.75
CA THR A 107 -2.43 -18.67 -14.64
C THR A 107 -1.72 -19.27 -15.84
N GLY A 108 -0.64 -18.62 -16.31
CA GLY A 108 0.10 -19.03 -17.51
C GLY A 108 1.32 -19.92 -17.24
N LEU A 109 1.73 -20.09 -15.98
CA LEU A 109 2.92 -20.87 -15.64
C LEU A 109 2.84 -22.29 -16.19
N PRO A 110 3.91 -22.80 -16.83
CA PRO A 110 3.94 -24.16 -17.36
C PRO A 110 4.04 -25.20 -16.24
N ARG A 111 3.67 -26.46 -16.52
CA ARG A 111 3.89 -27.60 -15.61
C ARG A 111 5.25 -28.24 -15.89
N THR A 112 6.30 -27.45 -15.68
CA THR A 112 7.70 -27.87 -15.76
C THR A 112 8.38 -27.64 -14.41
N PRO A 113 9.56 -28.22 -14.14
CA PRO A 113 10.30 -27.96 -12.92
C PRO A 113 10.54 -26.47 -12.65
N GLU A 114 10.82 -25.68 -13.69
CA GLU A 114 11.00 -24.23 -13.58
C GLU A 114 9.68 -23.52 -13.24
N GLY A 115 8.57 -23.96 -13.84
CA GLY A 115 7.24 -23.45 -13.52
C GLY A 115 6.81 -23.78 -12.09
N ASP A 116 7.13 -24.97 -11.59
CA ASP A 116 6.85 -25.38 -10.21
C ASP A 116 7.71 -24.60 -9.19
N ALA A 117 8.98 -24.36 -9.51
CA ALA A 117 9.85 -23.50 -8.71
C ALA A 117 9.30 -22.06 -8.65
N ALA A 118 8.86 -21.51 -9.80
CA ALA A 118 8.24 -20.19 -9.84
C ALA A 118 6.93 -20.12 -9.04
N ARG A 119 6.09 -21.18 -9.05
CA ARG A 119 4.90 -21.25 -8.19
C ARG A 119 5.26 -21.22 -6.70
N ALA A 120 6.30 -21.94 -6.31
CA ALA A 120 6.77 -21.95 -4.92
C ALA A 120 7.24 -20.55 -4.49
N GLU A 121 8.05 -19.89 -5.31
CA GLU A 121 8.57 -18.55 -5.06
C GLU A 121 7.44 -17.50 -4.96
N ILE A 122 6.46 -17.56 -5.87
CA ILE A 122 5.25 -16.72 -5.81
C ILE A 122 4.46 -17.00 -4.53
N GLY A 123 4.31 -18.29 -4.17
CA GLY A 123 3.62 -18.69 -2.94
C GLY A 123 4.30 -18.18 -1.67
N ASP A 124 5.64 -18.17 -1.63
CA ASP A 124 6.42 -17.61 -0.53
C ASP A 124 6.21 -16.10 -0.41
N HIS A 125 6.29 -15.36 -1.53
CA HIS A 125 6.04 -13.91 -1.55
C HIS A 125 4.62 -13.58 -1.09
N LEU A 126 3.59 -14.29 -1.58
CA LEU A 126 2.20 -14.06 -1.17
C LEU A 126 1.98 -14.32 0.33
N ARG A 127 2.63 -15.34 0.91
CA ARG A 127 2.57 -15.59 2.36
C ARG A 127 3.23 -14.46 3.14
N HIS A 128 4.44 -14.05 2.75
CA HIS A 128 5.14 -12.94 3.39
C HIS A 128 4.33 -11.63 3.36
N ARG A 129 3.69 -11.34 2.23
CA ARG A 129 2.85 -10.17 2.06
C ARG A 129 1.65 -10.17 3.01
N VAL A 130 0.98 -11.32 3.20
CA VAL A 130 -0.13 -11.44 4.16
C VAL A 130 0.34 -11.21 5.60
N ASP A 131 1.54 -11.69 5.95
CA ASP A 131 2.10 -11.54 7.30
C ASP A 131 2.54 -10.10 7.61
N THR A 132 2.75 -9.27 6.59
CA THR A 132 3.30 -7.90 6.71
C THR A 132 2.32 -6.80 6.30
N ASP A 133 1.14 -7.16 5.78
CA ASP A 133 0.11 -6.20 5.37
C ASP A 133 -0.36 -5.38 6.60
N PRO A 134 -0.27 -4.04 6.58
CA PRO A 134 -0.63 -3.20 7.72
C PRO A 134 -2.15 -3.00 7.90
N THR A 135 -2.99 -3.73 7.16
CA THR A 135 -4.46 -3.62 7.18
C THR A 135 -5.17 -4.57 8.13
#